data_AF-A0A8S3HDB4-F1
#
_entry.id   AF-A0A8S3HDB4-F1
#
_cell.length_a   1.000
_cell.length_b   1.000
_cell.length_c   1.000
_cell.angle_alpha   90.00
_cell.angle_beta   90.00
_cell.angle_gamma   90.00
#
_symmetry.space_group_name_H-M   'P 1'
#
loop_
_entity.id
_entity.type
_entity.pdbx_description
1 polymer ?
#
loop_
_entity_poly.entity_id
_entity_poly.type
_entity_poly.pdbx_seq_one_letter_code
_entity_poly.pdbx_strand_id
1 'polypeptide(L)'
;FTDLYLQSPLDYEWWTSNNYPNPFRFIVECTVLADQSIHDIDFQLDLIDVNDNPPIFSQSIYYISLLETTPINTIISTAISAHDPDSGVAGTFS
;
A
#
# COMPACT_ATOMS: atom_id res chain seq x y z
N PHE A 1 -10.50 -32.53 -6.10
CA PHE A 1 -9.72 -31.49 -5.42
C PHE A 1 -9.65 -30.30 -6.35
N THR A 2 -10.07 -29.14 -5.89
CA THR A 2 -10.03 -27.90 -6.66
C THR A 2 -9.07 -26.98 -5.95
N ASP A 3 -8.04 -26.51 -6.64
CA ASP A 3 -7.09 -25.58 -6.04
C ASP A 3 -7.62 -24.15 -6.16
N LEU A 4 -7.17 -23.30 -5.26
CA LEU A 4 -7.43 -21.87 -5.30
C LEU A 4 -6.33 -21.19 -6.12
N TYR A 5 -6.72 -20.45 -7.16
CA TYR A 5 -5.80 -19.76 -8.04
C TYR A 5 -6.04 -18.25 -8.03
N LEU A 6 -4.96 -17.51 -7.87
CA LEU A 6 -4.96 -16.07 -8.06
C LEU A 6 -5.27 -15.72 -9.53
N GLN A 7 -6.22 -14.81 -9.77
CA GLN A 7 -6.66 -14.44 -11.12
C GLN A 7 -5.91 -13.22 -11.70
N SER A 8 -5.28 -12.42 -10.84
CA SER A 8 -4.56 -11.20 -11.22
C SER A 8 -3.45 -10.91 -10.22
N PRO A 9 -2.39 -10.17 -10.61
CA PRO A 9 -1.38 -9.70 -9.67
C PRO A 9 -2.02 -8.97 -8.48
N LEU A 10 -1.37 -9.11 -7.32
CA LEU A 10 -1.75 -8.40 -6.10
C LEU A 10 -0.98 -7.08 -6.03
N ASP A 11 -1.67 -6.04 -5.57
CA ASP A 11 -1.16 -4.68 -5.43
C ASP A 11 -1.79 -4.09 -4.15
N TYR A 12 -0.97 -3.80 -3.14
CA TYR A 12 -1.41 -3.40 -1.81
C TYR A 12 -1.94 -1.96 -1.81
N GLU A 13 -1.26 -1.07 -2.52
CA GLU A 13 -1.56 0.35 -2.63
C GLU A 13 -2.88 0.54 -3.37
N TRP A 14 -3.08 -0.21 -4.46
CA TRP A 14 -4.36 -0.17 -5.19
C TRP A 14 -5.51 -0.75 -4.37
N TRP A 15 -5.28 -1.88 -3.68
CA TRP A 15 -6.31 -2.52 -2.85
C TRP A 15 -6.82 -1.57 -1.75
N THR A 16 -5.90 -0.97 -1.01
CA THR A 16 -6.20 -0.05 0.09
C THR A 16 -6.78 1.28 -0.41
N SER A 17 -6.31 1.82 -1.54
CA SER A 17 -6.86 3.04 -2.15
C SER A 17 -8.33 2.93 -2.55
N ASN A 18 -8.79 1.72 -2.87
CA ASN A 18 -10.20 1.44 -3.17
C ASN A 18 -11.03 1.12 -1.92
N ASN A 19 -10.47 1.28 -0.72
CA ASN A 19 -11.10 0.97 0.57
C ASN A 19 -11.56 -0.49 0.69
N TYR A 20 -10.86 -1.43 0.05
CA TYR A 20 -11.13 -2.85 0.26
C TYR A 20 -10.59 -3.31 1.62
N PRO A 21 -11.28 -4.23 2.31
CA PRO A 21 -10.84 -4.71 3.61
C PRO A 21 -9.55 -5.52 3.48
N ASN A 22 -8.65 -5.35 4.45
CA ASN A 22 -7.48 -6.19 4.65
C ASN A 22 -7.41 -6.55 6.15
N PRO A 23 -7.56 -7.83 6.54
CA PRO A 23 -7.69 -9.00 5.68
C PRO A 23 -8.98 -9.07 4.86
N PHE A 24 -8.88 -9.65 3.68
CA PHE A 24 -10.03 -10.04 2.88
C PHE A 24 -10.54 -11.42 3.35
N ARG A 25 -11.86 -11.56 3.49
CA ARG A 25 -12.50 -12.82 3.91
C ARG A 25 -13.47 -13.32 2.85
N PHE A 26 -13.45 -14.62 2.59
CA PHE A 26 -14.39 -15.27 1.69
C PHE A 26 -14.76 -16.67 2.19
N ILE A 27 -15.98 -17.09 1.89
CA ILE A 27 -16.51 -18.39 2.31
C ILE A 27 -16.53 -19.32 1.11
N VAL A 28 -16.04 -20.54 1.31
CA VAL A 28 -16.22 -21.64 0.35
C VAL A 28 -17.31 -22.54 0.88
N GLU A 29 -18.41 -22.59 0.14
CA GLU A 29 -19.54 -23.47 0.42
C GLU A 29 -19.34 -24.82 -0.29
N CYS A 30 -19.51 -25.91 0.45
CA CYS A 30 -19.49 -27.26 -0.08
C CYS A 30 -20.84 -27.93 0.18
N THR A 31 -21.54 -28.32 -0.90
CA THR A 31 -22.82 -29.04 -0.81
C THR A 31 -22.61 -30.54 -1.05
N VAL A 32 -23.07 -31.37 -0.11
CA VAL A 32 -23.07 -32.82 -0.28
C VAL A 32 -24.29 -33.23 -1.11
N LEU A 33 -24.05 -33.85 -2.26
CA LEU A 33 -25.12 -34.20 -3.22
C LEU A 33 -26.16 -35.19 -2.65
N ALA A 34 -25.75 -36.05 -1.72
CA ALA A 34 -26.57 -37.14 -1.20
C ALA A 34 -27.68 -36.69 -0.23
N ASP A 35 -27.39 -35.68 0.61
CA ASP A 35 -28.28 -35.24 1.68
C ASP A 35 -28.51 -33.73 1.70
N GLN A 36 -27.95 -32.99 0.73
CA GLN A 36 -28.02 -31.53 0.63
C GLN A 36 -27.45 -30.82 1.86
N SER A 37 -26.61 -31.49 2.66
CA SER A 37 -25.88 -30.83 3.73
C SER A 37 -24.90 -29.81 3.16
N ILE A 38 -24.78 -28.68 3.84
CA ILE A 38 -23.90 -27.57 3.47
C ILE A 38 -22.80 -27.45 4.52
N HIS A 39 -21.56 -27.35 4.06
CA HIS A 39 -20.38 -27.11 4.88
C HIS A 39 -19.66 -25.86 4.39
N ASP A 40 -19.51 -24.91 5.31
CA ASP A 40 -18.81 -23.64 5.04
C ASP A 40 -17.41 -23.65 5.62
N ILE A 41 -16.46 -23.13 4.85
CA ILE A 41 -15.09 -22.87 5.30
C ILE A 41 -14.81 -21.37 5.10
N ASP A 42 -14.48 -20.69 6.20
CA ASP A 42 -14.06 -19.29 6.19
C ASP A 42 -12.56 -19.20 5.90
N PHE A 43 -12.21 -18.45 4.87
CA PHE A 43 -10.83 -18.16 4.50
C PHE A 43 -10.53 -16.69 4.78
N GLN A 44 -9.41 -16.46 5.45
CA GLN A 44 -8.84 -15.13 5.66
C GLN A 44 -7.54 -15.00 4.86
N LEU A 45 -7.43 -13.92 4.08
CA LEU A 45 -6.23 -13.58 3.31
C LEU A 45 -5.73 -12.20 3.73
N ASP A 46 -4.51 -12.17 4.24
CA ASP A 46 -3.80 -10.94 4.60
C ASP A 46 -2.93 -10.49 3.42
N LEU A 47 -3.17 -9.27 2.95
CA LEU A 47 -2.32 -8.63 1.95
C LEU A 47 -1.17 -7.93 2.66
N ILE A 48 0.07 -8.27 2.29
CA ILE A 48 1.27 -7.72 2.93
C ILE A 48 1.86 -6.66 2.01
N ASP A 49 2.08 -5.48 2.55
CA ASP A 49 2.78 -4.36 1.91
C ASP A 49 4.26 -4.70 1.66
N VAL A 50 4.77 -4.33 0.50
CA VAL A 50 6.17 -4.48 0.07
C VAL A 50 6.62 -3.14 -0.47
N ASN A 51 7.82 -2.68 -0.09
CA ASN A 51 8.38 -1.45 -0.65
C ASN A 51 8.74 -1.63 -2.13
N ASP A 52 7.80 -1.31 -3.01
CA ASP A 52 7.95 -1.37 -4.45
C ASP A 52 7.65 -0.03 -5.14
N ASN A 53 7.22 0.99 -4.39
CA ASN A 53 7.07 2.35 -4.90
C ASN A 53 8.28 3.21 -4.48
N PRO A 54 9.02 3.80 -5.43
CA PRO A 54 10.05 4.74 -5.07
C PRO A 54 9.41 6.08 -4.63
N PRO A 55 10.09 6.81 -3.75
CA PRO A 55 9.64 8.13 -3.33
C PRO A 55 9.57 9.15 -4.48
N ILE A 56 8.50 9.94 -4.50
CA ILE A 56 8.24 10.96 -5.53
C ILE A 56 8.27 12.37 -4.91
N PHE A 57 9.20 13.22 -5.34
CA PHE A 57 9.28 14.62 -4.91
C PHE A 57 8.09 15.45 -5.42
N SER A 58 7.61 16.40 -4.60
CA SER A 58 6.51 17.29 -4.97
C SER A 58 6.85 18.26 -6.10
N GLN A 59 8.13 18.55 -6.30
CA GLN A 59 8.61 19.36 -7.43
C GLN A 59 9.81 18.67 -8.07
N SER A 60 9.92 18.77 -9.39
CA SER A 60 11.10 18.30 -10.12
C SER A 60 12.32 19.20 -9.91
N ILE A 61 12.10 20.48 -9.62
CA ILE A 61 13.13 21.49 -9.35
C ILE A 61 12.62 22.43 -8.26
N TYR A 62 13.43 22.63 -7.21
CA TYR A 62 13.16 23.61 -6.15
C TYR A 62 14.05 24.84 -6.35
N TYR A 63 13.43 26.00 -6.61
CA TYR A 63 14.15 27.27 -6.73
C TYR A 63 14.25 27.96 -5.38
N ILE A 64 15.46 28.32 -4.96
CA ILE A 64 15.73 29.00 -3.69
C ILE A 64 16.61 30.22 -3.98
N SER A 65 16.21 31.38 -3.45
CA SER A 65 17.00 32.62 -3.51
C SER A 65 17.47 32.99 -2.11
N LEU A 66 18.77 33.22 -1.97
CA LEU A 66 19.44 33.56 -0.70
C LEU A 66 20.15 34.89 -0.82
N LEU A 67 20.18 35.67 0.27
CA LEU A 67 21.02 36.85 0.34
C LEU A 67 22.48 36.43 0.58
N GLU A 68 23.43 37.16 0.01
CA GLU A 68 24.86 36.93 0.26
C GLU A 68 25.24 37.09 1.75
N THR A 69 24.45 37.86 2.49
CA THR A 69 24.65 38.14 3.92
C THR A 69 23.98 37.09 4.82
N THR A 70 23.39 36.03 4.26
CA THR A 70 22.72 35.00 5.05
C THR A 70 23.72 34.33 6.01
N PRO A 71 23.45 34.32 7.33
CA PRO A 71 24.34 33.73 8.31
C PRO A 71 24.52 32.23 8.12
N ILE A 72 25.68 31.73 8.56
CA ILE A 72 25.97 30.29 8.63
C ILE A 72 24.93 29.61 9.53
N ASN A 73 24.49 28.41 9.15
CA ASN A 73 23.45 27.61 9.81
C ASN A 73 22.01 28.14 9.71
N THR A 74 21.73 29.00 8.72
CA THR A 74 20.33 29.34 8.39
C THR A 74 19.68 28.20 7.61
N ILE A 75 18.47 27.77 8.03
CA ILE A 75 17.68 26.80 7.26
C ILE A 75 17.15 27.50 6.01
N ILE A 76 17.59 27.03 4.84
CA ILE A 76 17.33 27.71 3.56
C ILE A 76 16.04 27.25 2.87
N SER A 77 15.52 26.08 3.22
CA SER A 77 14.21 25.60 2.77
C SER A 77 13.74 24.46 3.67
N THR A 78 12.49 24.57 4.14
CA THR A 78 11.77 23.51 4.86
C THR A 78 10.69 22.86 4.00
N ALA A 79 10.52 23.30 2.75
CA ALA A 79 9.40 22.93 1.88
C ALA A 79 9.75 21.85 0.85
N ILE A 80 10.85 21.12 1.04
CA ILE A 80 11.16 19.96 0.21
C ILE A 80 10.39 18.78 0.78
N SER A 81 9.29 18.43 0.12
CA SER A 81 8.49 17.25 0.43
C SER A 81 8.58 16.23 -0.69
N ALA A 82 8.58 14.96 -0.30
CA ALA A 82 8.37 13.83 -1.17
C ALA A 82 7.24 12.97 -0.59
N HIS A 83 6.58 12.21 -1.45
CA HIS A 83 5.51 11.30 -1.09
C HIS A 83 5.85 9.91 -1.61
N ASP A 84 5.66 8.92 -0.75
CA ASP A 84 5.85 7.51 -1.01
C ASP A 84 4.54 6.83 -0.55
N PRO A 85 3.82 6.12 -1.44
CA PRO A 85 2.53 5.52 -1.12
C PRO A 85 2.63 4.25 -0.27
N ASP A 86 3.84 3.70 -0.08
CA ASP A 86 4.05 2.51 0.73
C ASP A 86 3.68 2.79 2.20
N SER A 87 3.29 1.77 2.97
CA SER A 87 2.90 1.95 4.37
C SER A 87 4.11 1.92 5.33
N GLY A 88 3.94 2.54 6.50
CA GLY A 88 4.93 2.48 7.57
C GLY A 88 6.26 3.16 7.23
N VAL A 89 7.38 2.55 7.62
CA VAL A 89 8.72 3.12 7.41
C VAL A 89 9.06 3.20 5.92
N ALA A 90 8.48 2.33 5.09
CA ALA A 90 8.65 2.36 3.64
C ALA A 90 8.13 3.67 3.03
N GLY A 91 7.03 4.23 3.55
CA GLY A 91 6.48 5.51 3.12
C GLY A 91 7.03 6.77 3.81
N THR A 92 8.00 6.64 4.74
CA THR A 92 8.45 7.79 5.55
C THR A 92 9.82 8.30 5.12
N PHE A 93 9.90 9.61 4.85
CA PHE A 93 11.15 10.34 4.64
C PHE A 93 11.73 10.79 5.98
N SER A 94 13.01 10.49 6.24
CA SER A 94 13.77 11.04 7.37
C SER A 94 14.59 12.25 6.97
#